data_AF-A0AAW8CRG5-F1
#
_entry.id   AF-A0AAW8CRG5-F1
#
_cell.length_a   1.000
_cell.length_b   1.000
_cell.length_c   1.000
_cell.angle_alpha   90.00
_cell.angle_beta   90.00
_cell.angle_gamma   90.00
#
_symmetry.space_group_name_H-M   'P 1'
#
loop_
_entity.id
_entity.type
_entity.pdbx_description
1 polymer ?
#
loop_
_entity_poly.entity_id
_entity_poly.type
_entity_poly.pdbx_seq_one_letter_code
_entity_poly.pdbx_strand_id
1 'polypeptide(L)'
;MSALLLIQLHDKWRKGIGGAPAGVAGQSDGSAHVGLDLNLITFMVSTFSGSSFIATTFQDAVWTGCQFTGCSFRQCDMRRITISGCTFVNCTFADTQLSAGKLSGCSFRQCELTDLNLDAGRWSQVNLLDCKGERLNATDLQGQQVDFTGSQFQDMRLTNARIN
;
A
#
# COMPACT_ATOMS: atom_id res chain seq x y z
N MET A 1 -23.62 -5.32 -0.86
CA MET A 1 -22.60 -6.19 -1.49
C MET A 1 -21.39 -6.22 -0.59
N SER A 2 -20.74 -7.36 -0.43
CA SER A 2 -19.50 -7.47 0.36
C SER A 2 -18.30 -6.88 -0.38
N ALA A 3 -17.25 -6.52 0.35
CA ALA A 3 -15.96 -6.13 -0.21
C ALA A 3 -15.41 -7.16 -1.21
N LEU A 4 -15.42 -8.45 -0.84
CA LEU A 4 -14.95 -9.53 -1.71
C LEU A 4 -15.62 -9.51 -3.08
N LEU A 5 -16.94 -9.36 -3.13
CA LEU A 5 -17.66 -9.33 -4.40
C LEU A 5 -17.32 -8.08 -5.22
N LEU A 6 -17.22 -6.91 -4.57
CA LEU A 6 -16.83 -5.67 -5.26
C LEU A 6 -15.44 -5.78 -5.87
N ILE A 7 -14.48 -6.32 -5.13
CA ILE A 7 -13.10 -6.54 -5.59
C ILE A 7 -13.08 -7.51 -6.78
N GLN A 8 -13.80 -8.62 -6.71
CA GLN A 8 -13.90 -9.58 -7.81
C GLN A 8 -14.56 -8.98 -9.07
N LEU A 9 -15.57 -8.13 -8.90
CA LEU A 9 -16.22 -7.44 -10.03
C LEU A 9 -15.28 -6.41 -10.67
N HIS A 10 -14.47 -5.72 -9.87
CA HIS A 10 -13.45 -4.81 -10.39
C HIS A 10 -12.41 -5.55 -11.22
N ASP A 11 -11.88 -6.67 -10.72
CA ASP A 11 -10.89 -7.50 -11.43
C ASP A 11 -11.44 -8.03 -12.77
N LYS A 12 -12.69 -8.50 -12.79
CA LYS A 12 -13.35 -8.91 -14.05
C LYS A 12 -13.44 -7.77 -15.06
N TRP A 13 -13.71 -6.55 -14.57
CA TRP A 13 -13.80 -5.37 -15.44
C TRP A 13 -12.44 -5.04 -16.05
N ARG A 14 -11.37 -5.06 -15.23
CA ARG A 14 -9.99 -4.88 -15.71
C ARG A 14 -9.61 -5.89 -16.78
N LYS A 15 -10.11 -7.12 -16.66
CA LYS A 15 -9.88 -8.22 -17.62
C LYS A 15 -10.82 -8.22 -18.83
N GLY A 16 -11.82 -7.33 -18.89
CA GLY A 16 -12.77 -7.25 -20.01
C GLY A 16 -13.77 -8.40 -20.08
N ILE A 17 -13.98 -9.14 -18.98
CA ILE A 17 -14.84 -10.34 -18.92
C ILE A 17 -16.14 -10.12 -18.12
N GLY A 18 -16.59 -8.86 -18.05
CA GLY A 18 -17.76 -8.43 -17.29
C GLY A 18 -17.39 -7.66 -16.02
N GLY A 19 -18.37 -7.38 -15.16
CA GLY A 19 -18.16 -6.52 -13.99
C GLY A 19 -18.21 -5.02 -14.34
N ALA A 20 -17.77 -4.19 -13.40
CA ALA A 20 -17.72 -2.74 -13.56
C ALA A 20 -16.60 -2.16 -12.67
N PRO A 21 -16.10 -0.93 -12.96
CA PRO A 21 -15.26 -0.22 -12.01
C PRO A 21 -15.97 -0.15 -10.66
N ALA A 22 -15.35 -0.74 -9.65
CA ALA A 22 -15.88 -0.73 -8.29
C ALA A 22 -14.90 -0.03 -7.33
N GLY A 23 -15.45 0.55 -6.27
CA GLY A 23 -14.72 0.97 -5.08
C GLY A 23 -15.27 0.24 -3.87
N VAL A 24 -14.44 0.10 -2.83
CA VAL A 24 -14.81 -0.50 -1.55
C VAL A 24 -14.90 0.62 -0.54
N ALA A 25 -16.11 0.88 -0.03
CA ALA A 25 -16.36 1.95 0.92
C ALA A 25 -17.07 1.42 2.18
N GLY A 26 -16.53 1.71 3.36
CA GLY A 26 -17.13 1.32 4.64
C GLY A 26 -17.25 -0.19 4.85
N GLN A 27 -16.43 -1.00 4.16
CA GLN A 27 -16.51 -2.45 4.25
C GLN A 27 -15.42 -3.02 5.17
N SER A 28 -15.69 -4.23 5.67
CA SER A 28 -14.69 -5.06 6.32
C SER A 28 -14.40 -6.30 5.48
N ASP A 29 -13.14 -6.71 5.40
CA ASP A 29 -12.73 -7.91 4.67
C ASP A 29 -11.52 -8.62 5.32
N GLY A 30 -11.45 -9.93 5.13
CA GLY A 30 -10.34 -10.78 5.58
C GLY A 30 -9.99 -11.86 4.57
N SER A 31 -10.28 -11.62 3.29
CA SER A 31 -10.22 -12.61 2.23
C SER A 31 -8.86 -12.62 1.54
N ALA A 32 -8.61 -13.67 0.75
CA ALA A 32 -7.46 -13.74 -0.14
C ALA A 32 -7.81 -13.19 -1.53
N HIS A 33 -7.06 -12.19 -1.97
CA HIS A 33 -7.16 -11.48 -3.24
C HIS A 33 -5.84 -11.60 -3.99
N VAL A 34 -5.46 -12.83 -4.33
CA VAL A 34 -4.14 -13.14 -4.91
C VAL A 34 -4.17 -13.00 -6.43
N GLY A 35 -3.21 -12.28 -7.01
CA GLY A 35 -3.03 -12.18 -8.45
C GLY A 35 -4.14 -11.40 -9.19
N LEU A 36 -4.83 -10.49 -8.49
CA LEU A 36 -5.90 -9.71 -9.10
C LEU A 36 -5.33 -8.45 -9.79
N ASP A 37 -6.02 -7.99 -10.84
CA ASP A 37 -5.83 -6.64 -11.36
C ASP A 37 -6.80 -5.70 -10.65
N LEU A 38 -6.29 -4.93 -9.69
CA LEU A 38 -7.02 -3.90 -8.95
C LEU A 38 -6.46 -2.50 -9.25
N ASN A 39 -5.87 -2.32 -10.44
CA ASN A 39 -5.43 -1.00 -10.88
C ASN A 39 -6.63 -0.04 -10.92
N LEU A 40 -6.43 1.20 -10.49
CA LEU A 40 -7.46 2.24 -10.38
C LEU A 40 -8.54 2.00 -9.29
N ILE A 41 -8.48 0.91 -8.53
CA ILE A 41 -9.48 0.65 -7.50
C ILE A 41 -9.45 1.75 -6.43
N THR A 42 -10.63 2.09 -5.89
CA THR A 42 -10.73 3.01 -4.77
C THR A 42 -11.11 2.26 -3.50
N PHE A 43 -10.34 2.42 -2.44
CA PHE A 43 -10.69 1.96 -1.10
C PHE A 43 -10.92 3.19 -0.21
N MET A 44 -12.04 3.22 0.50
CA MET A 44 -12.42 4.36 1.33
C MET A 44 -12.99 3.90 2.66
N VAL A 45 -12.43 4.39 3.77
CA VAL A 45 -12.92 4.16 5.14
C VAL A 45 -13.26 2.68 5.38
N SER A 46 -12.42 1.78 4.87
CA SER A 46 -12.62 0.34 4.89
C SER A 46 -11.55 -0.34 5.74
N THR A 47 -11.90 -1.49 6.31
CA THR A 47 -11.04 -2.25 7.22
C THR A 47 -10.70 -3.60 6.62
N PHE A 48 -9.41 -3.92 6.55
CA PHE A 48 -8.92 -5.20 6.09
C PHE A 48 -8.12 -5.87 7.21
N SER A 49 -8.54 -7.06 7.62
CA SER A 49 -7.92 -7.80 8.73
C SER A 49 -7.52 -9.19 8.26
N GLY A 50 -6.22 -9.46 8.22
CA GLY A 50 -5.69 -10.74 7.72
C GLY A 50 -5.86 -10.95 6.20
N SER A 51 -6.22 -9.91 5.46
CA SER A 51 -6.40 -10.01 4.00
C SER A 51 -5.06 -10.25 3.31
N SER A 52 -5.08 -11.05 2.25
CA SER A 52 -3.90 -11.32 1.42
C SER A 52 -4.07 -10.67 0.06
N PHE A 53 -3.13 -9.83 -0.36
CA PHE A 53 -3.09 -9.19 -1.67
C PHE A 53 -1.87 -9.63 -2.48
N ILE A 54 -1.37 -10.84 -2.24
CA ILE A 54 -0.11 -11.30 -2.86
C ILE A 54 -0.20 -11.25 -4.39
N ALA A 55 0.85 -10.75 -5.03
CA ALA A 55 0.95 -10.64 -6.50
C ALA A 55 -0.17 -9.82 -7.17
N THR A 56 -0.82 -8.93 -6.42
CA THR A 56 -1.93 -8.10 -6.92
C THR A 56 -1.43 -6.72 -7.33
N THR A 57 -2.04 -6.17 -8.39
CA THR A 57 -1.67 -4.86 -8.93
C THR A 57 -2.65 -3.78 -8.44
N PHE A 58 -2.11 -2.65 -8.04
CA PHE A 58 -2.79 -1.46 -7.52
C PHE A 58 -2.25 -0.18 -8.16
N GLN A 59 -1.78 -0.26 -9.40
CA GLN A 59 -1.30 0.91 -10.11
C GLN A 59 -2.41 1.95 -10.20
N ASP A 60 -2.08 3.20 -9.88
CA ASP A 60 -3.03 4.32 -9.86
C ASP A 60 -4.25 4.11 -8.93
N ALA A 61 -4.21 3.14 -8.00
CA ALA A 61 -5.28 2.98 -7.01
C ALA A 61 -5.30 4.16 -6.03
N VAL A 62 -6.46 4.38 -5.39
CA VAL A 62 -6.64 5.45 -4.41
C VAL A 62 -7.21 4.88 -3.12
N TRP A 63 -6.44 4.98 -2.03
CA TRP A 63 -6.85 4.51 -0.71
C TRP A 63 -6.96 5.67 0.27
N THR A 64 -8.14 5.83 0.88
CA THR A 64 -8.42 6.94 1.80
C THR A 64 -9.02 6.44 3.10
N GLY A 65 -8.41 6.79 4.24
CA GLY A 65 -8.95 6.50 5.57
C GLY A 65 -9.11 5.01 5.88
N CYS A 66 -8.39 4.13 5.18
CA CYS A 66 -8.50 2.69 5.36
C CYS A 66 -7.61 2.19 6.50
N GLN A 67 -7.99 1.05 7.08
CA GLN A 67 -7.23 0.37 8.12
C GLN A 67 -6.87 -1.03 7.65
N PHE A 68 -5.60 -1.40 7.76
CA PHE A 68 -5.07 -2.71 7.42
C PHE A 68 -4.38 -3.31 8.64
N THR A 69 -4.83 -4.47 9.10
CA THR A 69 -4.23 -5.19 10.23
C THR A 69 -3.82 -6.59 9.78
N GLY A 70 -2.55 -6.96 9.97
CA GLY A 70 -2.09 -8.31 9.63
C GLY A 70 -2.19 -8.67 8.15
N CYS A 71 -2.25 -7.67 7.25
CA CYS A 71 -2.43 -7.89 5.82
C CYS A 71 -1.10 -8.15 5.11
N SER A 72 -1.14 -8.89 4.00
CA SER A 72 0.03 -9.19 3.18
C SER A 72 -0.03 -8.49 1.83
N PHE A 73 0.96 -7.67 1.53
CA PHE A 73 1.19 -6.99 0.27
C PHE A 73 2.52 -7.45 -0.33
N ARG A 74 2.73 -8.76 -0.46
CA ARG A 74 3.95 -9.30 -1.07
C ARG A 74 3.82 -9.32 -2.59
N GLN A 75 4.89 -8.97 -3.29
CA GLN A 75 4.95 -9.01 -4.76
C GLN A 75 3.90 -8.10 -5.41
N CYS A 76 3.49 -7.05 -4.70
CA CYS A 76 2.48 -6.14 -5.20
C CYS A 76 3.10 -5.10 -6.13
N ASP A 77 2.31 -4.69 -7.12
CA ASP A 77 2.62 -3.53 -7.94
C ASP A 77 1.73 -2.36 -7.52
N MET A 78 2.26 -1.47 -6.69
CA MET A 78 1.58 -0.30 -6.15
C MET A 78 2.13 1.01 -6.74
N ARG A 79 2.67 0.96 -7.96
CA ARG A 79 3.27 2.14 -8.60
C ARG A 79 2.21 3.23 -8.82
N ARG A 80 2.58 4.49 -8.56
CA ARG A 80 1.70 5.66 -8.71
C ARG A 80 0.43 5.63 -7.84
N ILE A 81 0.37 4.74 -6.83
CA ILE A 81 -0.75 4.69 -5.89
C ILE A 81 -0.85 6.01 -5.11
N THR A 82 -2.07 6.40 -4.74
CA THR A 82 -2.32 7.48 -3.79
C THR A 82 -2.93 6.93 -2.51
N ILE A 83 -2.29 7.18 -1.37
CA ILE A 83 -2.74 6.72 -0.05
C ILE A 83 -2.84 7.92 0.90
N SER A 84 -4.01 8.12 1.49
CA SER A 84 -4.30 9.28 2.34
C SER A 84 -4.99 8.87 3.64
N GLY A 85 -4.41 9.22 4.79
CA GLY A 85 -5.04 8.97 6.09
C GLY A 85 -5.18 7.48 6.45
N CYS A 86 -4.42 6.59 5.79
CA CYS A 86 -4.53 5.15 6.02
C CYS A 86 -3.60 4.69 7.15
N THR A 87 -4.02 3.64 7.86
CA THR A 87 -3.22 2.99 8.90
C THR A 87 -2.94 1.53 8.54
N PHE A 88 -1.70 1.11 8.70
CA PHE A 88 -1.22 -0.25 8.52
C PHE A 88 -0.61 -0.72 9.84
N VAL A 89 -1.08 -1.84 10.38
CA VAL A 89 -0.60 -2.42 11.65
C VAL A 89 -0.23 -3.87 11.41
N ASN A 90 0.99 -4.27 11.80
CA ASN A 90 1.48 -5.65 11.65
C ASN A 90 1.34 -6.18 10.21
N CYS A 91 1.47 -5.31 9.21
CA CYS A 91 1.36 -5.70 7.80
C CYS A 91 2.74 -6.04 7.22
N THR A 92 2.76 -6.86 6.18
CA THR A 92 4.00 -7.20 5.45
C THR A 92 3.95 -6.65 4.04
N PHE A 93 4.95 -5.87 3.68
CA PHE A 93 5.27 -5.48 2.32
C PHE A 93 6.64 -6.10 1.99
N ALA A 94 6.67 -7.01 1.02
CA ALA A 94 7.90 -7.66 0.58
C ALA A 94 7.93 -7.76 -0.93
N ASP A 95 9.05 -7.40 -1.56
CA ASP A 95 9.21 -7.43 -3.02
C ASP A 95 8.11 -6.58 -3.71
N THR A 96 7.85 -5.39 -3.18
CA THR A 96 6.71 -4.56 -3.59
C THR A 96 7.17 -3.24 -4.20
N GLN A 97 6.58 -2.91 -5.35
CA GLN A 97 6.88 -1.70 -6.09
C GLN A 97 5.94 -0.57 -5.65
N LEU A 98 6.47 0.48 -5.02
CA LEU A 98 5.71 1.66 -4.60
C LEU A 98 6.23 2.94 -5.26
N SER A 99 7.00 2.81 -6.36
CA SER A 99 7.60 3.96 -7.04
C SER A 99 6.53 4.96 -7.50
N ALA A 100 6.81 6.25 -7.39
CA ALA A 100 5.91 7.37 -7.65
C ALA A 100 4.63 7.35 -6.78
N GLY A 101 4.62 6.58 -5.69
CA GLY A 101 3.53 6.56 -4.72
C GLY A 101 3.40 7.90 -3.97
N LYS A 102 2.16 8.36 -3.78
CA LYS A 102 1.82 9.58 -3.05
C LYS A 102 1.18 9.19 -1.72
N LEU A 103 1.88 9.43 -0.61
CA LEU A 103 1.41 9.10 0.74
C LEU A 103 1.20 10.39 1.53
N SER A 104 0.04 10.53 2.15
CA SER A 104 -0.28 11.69 3.00
C SER A 104 -0.95 11.26 4.30
N GLY A 105 -0.46 11.70 5.46
CA GLY A 105 -1.07 11.42 6.76
C GLY A 105 -1.20 9.93 7.06
N CYS A 106 -0.24 9.11 6.60
CA CYS A 106 -0.31 7.66 6.71
C CYS A 106 0.51 7.16 7.90
N SER A 107 0.07 6.07 8.54
CA SER A 107 0.80 5.43 9.64
C SER A 107 1.01 3.96 9.37
N PHE A 108 2.26 3.53 9.38
CA PHE A 108 2.70 2.14 9.38
C PHE A 108 3.25 1.85 10.77
N ARG A 109 2.72 0.81 11.43
CA ARG A 109 3.11 0.44 12.79
C ARG A 109 3.46 -1.03 12.82
N GLN A 110 4.64 -1.35 13.35
CA GLN A 110 5.09 -2.74 13.49
C GLN A 110 5.05 -3.52 12.17
N CYS A 111 5.24 -2.81 11.05
CA CYS A 111 5.20 -3.42 9.72
C CYS A 111 6.58 -3.95 9.32
N GLU A 112 6.56 -4.96 8.46
CA GLU A 112 7.75 -5.48 7.81
C GLU A 112 7.81 -4.94 6.38
N LEU A 113 8.91 -4.25 6.04
CA LEU A 113 9.08 -3.47 4.82
C LEU A 113 10.38 -3.88 4.13
N THR A 114 10.35 -4.98 3.39
CA THR A 114 11.54 -5.59 2.79
C THR A 114 11.49 -5.52 1.27
N ASP A 115 12.63 -5.29 0.61
CA ASP A 115 12.70 -5.23 -0.86
C ASP A 115 11.68 -4.25 -1.46
N LEU A 116 11.64 -3.02 -0.91
CA LEU A 116 10.71 -2.00 -1.36
C LEU A 116 11.38 -1.00 -2.28
N ASN A 117 10.72 -0.74 -3.40
CA ASN A 117 11.05 0.37 -4.26
C ASN A 117 10.14 1.57 -3.95
N LEU A 118 10.72 2.64 -3.41
CA LEU A 118 10.08 3.88 -3.02
C LEU A 118 10.47 5.05 -3.94
N ASP A 119 11.10 4.75 -5.09
CA ASP A 119 11.67 5.74 -6.00
C ASP A 119 10.62 6.77 -6.45
N ALA A 120 11.01 8.02 -6.57
CA ALA A 120 10.17 9.15 -6.97
C ALA A 120 8.88 9.33 -6.13
N GLY A 121 8.83 8.74 -4.93
CA GLY A 121 7.70 8.89 -4.03
C GLY A 121 7.52 10.34 -3.54
N ARG A 122 6.29 10.68 -3.16
CA ARG A 122 5.96 11.96 -2.52
C ARG A 122 5.23 11.71 -1.23
N TRP A 123 5.88 11.94 -0.11
CA TRP A 123 5.36 11.64 1.22
C TRP A 123 5.12 12.94 1.99
N SER A 124 4.03 12.99 2.75
CA SER A 124 3.71 14.09 3.67
C SER A 124 3.09 13.50 4.93
N GLN A 125 3.61 13.82 6.11
CA GLN A 125 3.08 13.33 7.39
C GLN A 125 2.97 11.80 7.41
N VAL A 126 4.08 11.12 7.10
CA VAL A 126 4.13 9.66 7.03
C VAL A 126 4.91 9.13 8.23
N ASN A 127 4.27 8.28 9.02
CA ASN A 127 4.87 7.69 10.22
C ASN A 127 5.14 6.21 9.97
N LEU A 128 6.41 5.82 10.06
CA LEU A 128 6.90 4.45 10.02
C LEU A 128 7.41 4.13 11.43
N LEU A 129 6.53 3.62 12.28
CA LEU A 129 6.77 3.45 13.72
C LEU A 129 7.03 1.99 14.06
N ASP A 130 8.11 1.73 14.79
CA ASP A 130 8.52 0.37 15.20
C ASP A 130 8.54 -0.64 14.04
N CYS A 131 8.82 -0.16 12.83
CA CYS A 131 8.87 -0.98 11.62
C CYS A 131 10.26 -1.58 11.45
N LYS A 132 10.33 -2.72 10.76
CA LYS A 132 11.60 -3.36 10.41
C LYS A 132 11.63 -3.64 8.93
N GLY A 133 12.82 -3.72 8.36
CA GLY A 133 12.96 -4.04 6.95
C GLY A 133 14.40 -4.10 6.49
N GLU A 134 14.58 -4.58 5.28
CA GLU A 134 15.87 -4.63 4.61
C GLU A 134 15.72 -4.29 3.12
N ARG A 135 16.76 -3.71 2.52
CA ARG A 135 16.83 -3.40 1.08
C ARG A 135 15.68 -2.48 0.62
N LEU A 136 15.61 -1.29 1.21
CA LEU A 136 14.70 -0.24 0.76
C LEU A 136 15.44 0.69 -0.21
N ASN A 137 14.94 0.86 -1.42
CA ASN A 137 15.46 1.84 -2.37
C ASN A 137 14.56 3.07 -2.43
N ALA A 138 15.14 4.26 -2.32
CA ALA A 138 14.42 5.53 -2.45
C ALA A 138 15.28 6.54 -3.21
N THR A 139 15.22 6.44 -4.54
CA THR A 139 15.82 7.40 -5.47
C THR A 139 14.84 8.55 -5.71
N ASP A 140 15.30 9.80 -5.61
CA ASP A 140 14.49 11.01 -5.82
C ASP A 140 13.24 11.15 -4.92
N LEU A 141 13.14 10.37 -3.84
CA LEU A 141 12.03 10.44 -2.88
C LEU A 141 11.96 11.84 -2.24
N GLN A 142 10.76 12.43 -2.23
CA GLN A 142 10.49 13.70 -1.55
C GLN A 142 9.56 13.47 -0.36
N GLY A 143 10.08 13.58 0.85
CA GLY A 143 9.34 13.48 2.11
C GLY A 143 9.11 14.83 2.75
N GLN A 144 7.90 15.01 3.31
CA GLN A 144 7.53 16.04 4.28
C GLN A 144 7.13 15.43 5.64
N GLN A 145 7.77 15.80 6.76
CA GLN A 145 7.37 15.35 8.10
C GLN A 145 7.28 13.82 8.18
N VAL A 146 8.40 13.15 7.88
CA VAL A 146 8.47 11.68 7.90
C VAL A 146 9.10 11.22 9.20
N ASP A 147 8.39 10.38 9.95
CA ASP A 147 8.82 9.84 11.22
C ASP A 147 9.24 8.37 11.07
N PHE A 148 10.41 8.02 11.59
CA PHE A 148 10.94 6.65 11.61
C PHE A 148 11.17 6.13 13.05
N THR A 149 10.52 6.72 14.05
CA THR A 149 10.74 6.40 15.47
C THR A 149 10.59 4.89 15.74
N GLY A 150 11.59 4.32 16.41
CA GLY A 150 11.64 2.90 16.75
C GLY A 150 11.92 1.96 15.58
N SER A 151 12.02 2.48 14.35
CA SER A 151 12.20 1.66 13.16
C SER A 151 13.65 1.31 12.86
N GLN A 152 13.86 0.13 12.27
CA GLN A 152 15.18 -0.39 11.91
C GLN A 152 15.19 -0.88 10.45
N PHE A 153 16.00 -0.24 9.61
CA PHE A 153 16.15 -0.61 8.21
C PHE A 153 17.60 -0.94 7.87
N GLN A 154 17.83 -2.15 7.39
CA GLN A 154 19.12 -2.58 6.86
C GLN A 154 19.17 -2.27 5.36
N ASP A 155 20.32 -1.85 4.84
CA ASP A 155 20.51 -1.55 3.41
C ASP A 155 19.49 -0.56 2.82
N MET A 156 19.11 0.47 3.58
CA MET A 156 18.30 1.57 3.07
C MET A 156 19.15 2.49 2.19
N ARG A 157 18.84 2.54 0.90
CA ARG A 157 19.53 3.36 -0.10
C ARG A 157 18.72 4.62 -0.40
N LEU A 158 19.26 5.77 -0.01
CA LEU A 158 18.71 7.09 -0.29
C LEU A 158 19.57 7.78 -1.33
N THR A 159 19.08 7.90 -2.57
CA THR A 159 19.80 8.57 -3.67
C THR A 159 19.00 9.79 -4.10
N ASN A 160 19.55 11.00 -4.00
CA ASN A 160 18.83 12.25 -4.27
C ASN A 160 17.50 12.42 -3.49
N ALA A 161 17.31 11.63 -2.43
CA ALA A 161 16.14 11.73 -1.58
C ALA A 161 16.24 12.96 -0.69
N ARG A 162 15.11 13.65 -0.51
CA ARG A 162 14.97 14.77 0.42
C ARG A 162 13.90 14.39 1.43
N ILE A 163 14.30 14.19 2.67
CA ILE A 163 13.41 13.85 3.79
C ILE A 163 13.74 14.84 4.92
N ASN A 164 12.73 15.31 5.63
CA ASN A 164 12.74 16.55 6.41
C ASN A 164 12.04 16.45 7.77
#